data_AF-R4V497-F1
#
_entry.id   AF-R4V497-F1
#
_cell.length_a   1.000
_cell.length_b   1.000
_cell.length_c   1.000
_cell.angle_alpha   90.00
_cell.angle_beta   90.00
_cell.angle_gamma   90.00
#
_symmetry.space_group_name_H-M   'P 1'
#
loop_
_entity.id
_entity.type
_entity.pdbx_description
1 polymer ?
#
loop_
_entity_poly.entity_id
_entity_poly.type
_entity_poly.pdbx_seq_one_letter_code
_entity_poly.pdbx_strand_id
1 'polypeptide(L)'
;MADVRDILELERAQTPEITKEAILGPEKVKRKPITTKVSKRPEGMHREVFALLYTDNKDAPPLFPTNTGQGYKQLKAKLGMRRVRPWRWVPFTNPARSDGAVFHHWKRTTDEAKDYPFAKFNKQIPVPTYTDSEYLQHLHNDSWSRQETDHLFDLCRRFDLRFIVIRDRWDRARFRDRSVEDLKERYYDICATMNTLKAGSSHDTKIY
;
A
#
# COMPACT_ATOMS: atom_id res chain seq x y z
N MET A 1 -24.68 -17.45 11.49
CA MET A 1 -25.09 -16.11 11.00
C MET A 1 -26.17 -16.35 9.97
N ALA A 2 -27.39 -15.88 10.24
CA ALA A 2 -28.52 -16.00 9.33
C ALA A 2 -28.36 -14.99 8.18
N ASP A 3 -28.60 -15.43 6.95
CA ASP A 3 -28.52 -14.61 5.73
C ASP A 3 -29.85 -13.84 5.51
N VAL A 4 -29.84 -12.81 4.66
CA VAL A 4 -31.01 -12.01 4.28
C VAL A 4 -32.16 -12.88 3.75
N ARG A 5 -31.85 -14.05 3.17
CA ARG A 5 -32.86 -15.03 2.73
C ARG A 5 -33.56 -15.75 3.88
N ASP A 6 -32.85 -16.06 4.96
CA ASP A 6 -33.46 -16.64 6.17
C ASP A 6 -34.36 -15.62 6.88
N ILE A 7 -33.97 -14.34 6.85
CA ILE A 7 -34.73 -13.23 7.47
C ILE A 7 -36.06 -12.97 6.76
N LEU A 8 -36.14 -13.27 5.46
CA LEU A 8 -37.32 -13.02 4.63
C LEU A 8 -38.13 -14.29 4.33
N GLU A 9 -37.81 -15.41 4.99
CA GLU A 9 -38.46 -16.72 4.79
C GLU A 9 -38.59 -17.14 3.31
N LEU A 10 -37.65 -16.71 2.47
CA LEU A 10 -37.67 -17.02 1.04
C LEU A 10 -37.12 -18.42 0.80
N GLU A 11 -37.98 -19.31 0.31
CA GLU A 11 -37.63 -20.70 0.01
C GLU A 11 -36.45 -20.76 -0.98
N ARG A 12 -35.39 -21.48 -0.58
CA ARG A 12 -34.19 -21.63 -1.39
C ARG A 12 -34.49 -22.61 -2.52
N ALA A 13 -34.63 -22.12 -3.75
CA ALA A 13 -34.75 -23.01 -4.91
C ALA A 13 -33.59 -24.04 -4.90
N GLN A 14 -33.92 -25.32 -5.02
CA GLN A 14 -32.94 -26.41 -5.06
C GLN A 14 -32.03 -26.24 -6.28
N THR A 15 -30.91 -25.56 -6.08
CA THR A 15 -29.81 -25.60 -7.03
C THR A 15 -29.09 -26.94 -6.87
N PRO A 16 -28.83 -27.69 -7.94
CA PRO A 16 -28.06 -28.93 -7.83
C PRO A 16 -26.71 -28.62 -7.19
N GLU A 17 -26.36 -29.33 -6.12
CA GLU A 17 -25.05 -29.21 -5.50
C GLU A 17 -23.97 -29.49 -6.55
N ILE A 18 -23.13 -28.50 -6.81
CA ILE A 18 -22.05 -28.62 -7.80
C ILE A 18 -20.98 -29.53 -7.20
N THR A 19 -21.14 -30.84 -7.38
CA THR A 19 -20.14 -31.82 -7.00
C THR A 19 -18.91 -31.66 -7.87
N LYS A 20 -17.73 -32.01 -7.32
CA LYS A 20 -16.44 -31.93 -8.03
C LYS A 20 -16.46 -32.67 -9.38
N GLU A 21 -17.32 -33.67 -9.51
CA GLU A 21 -17.49 -34.49 -10.72
C GLU A 21 -18.32 -33.78 -11.81
N ALA A 22 -19.29 -32.94 -11.43
CA ALA A 22 -20.10 -32.16 -12.37
C ALA A 22 -19.28 -31.09 -13.13
N ILE A 23 -18.19 -30.59 -12.51
CA ILE A 23 -17.29 -29.59 -13.12
C ILE A 23 -16.26 -30.26 -14.05
N LEU A 24 -15.77 -31.46 -13.70
CA LEU A 24 -14.63 -32.07 -14.40
C LEU A 24 -15.00 -32.91 -15.63
N GLY A 25 -16.26 -33.36 -15.77
CA GLY A 25 -16.70 -34.20 -16.88
C GLY A 25 -15.99 -35.58 -16.91
N PRO A 26 -16.55 -36.59 -17.63
CA PRO A 26 -15.92 -37.91 -17.68
C PRO A 26 -14.55 -37.83 -18.35
N GLU A 27 -13.62 -38.61 -17.81
CA GLU A 27 -12.23 -38.71 -18.19
C GLU A 27 -12.05 -38.82 -19.71
N LYS A 28 -11.21 -37.95 -20.29
CA LYS A 28 -11.05 -37.81 -21.74
C LYS A 28 -10.56 -39.11 -22.36
N VAL A 29 -11.40 -39.69 -23.23
CA VAL A 29 -10.95 -40.64 -24.27
C VAL A 29 -9.83 -39.98 -25.07
N LYS A 30 -8.65 -40.62 -25.10
CA LYS A 30 -7.47 -40.18 -25.85
C LYS A 30 -7.82 -40.11 -27.35
N ARG A 31 -8.10 -38.91 -27.85
CA ARG A 31 -8.14 -38.66 -29.31
C ARG A 31 -6.70 -38.68 -29.82
N LYS A 32 -6.40 -39.59 -30.75
CA LYS A 32 -5.11 -39.62 -31.48
C LYS A 32 -4.93 -38.29 -32.24
N PRO A 33 -3.73 -37.66 -32.21
CA PRO A 33 -3.52 -36.41 -32.92
C PRO A 33 -3.53 -36.63 -34.43
N ILE A 34 -4.41 -35.91 -35.14
CA ILE A 34 -4.35 -35.75 -36.60
C ILE A 34 -3.06 -34.99 -36.90
N THR A 35 -2.18 -35.59 -37.70
CA THR A 35 -0.91 -34.98 -38.10
C THR A 35 -1.20 -33.94 -39.18
N THR A 36 -1.40 -32.68 -38.79
CA THR A 36 -1.34 -31.58 -39.76
C THR A 36 0.12 -31.42 -40.16
N LYS A 37 0.45 -31.78 -41.41
CA LYS A 37 1.79 -31.67 -42.00
C LYS A 37 2.31 -30.23 -41.83
N VAL A 38 3.24 -30.03 -40.90
CA VAL A 38 3.98 -28.77 -40.80
C VAL A 38 4.96 -28.75 -41.97
N SER A 39 4.77 -27.83 -42.92
CA SER A 39 5.71 -27.62 -44.03
C SER A 39 7.07 -27.21 -43.46
N LYS A 40 8.12 -27.94 -43.83
CA LYS A 40 9.50 -27.65 -43.39
C LYS A 40 9.99 -26.33 -43.98
N ARG A 41 10.86 -25.62 -43.24
CA ARG A 41 11.54 -24.41 -43.70
C ARG A 41 12.27 -24.70 -45.02
N PRO A 42 12.04 -23.92 -46.09
CA PRO A 42 12.82 -24.03 -47.32
C PRO A 42 14.32 -23.80 -47.06
N GLU A 43 15.17 -24.52 -47.78
CA GLU A 43 16.63 -24.37 -47.66
C GLU A 43 17.06 -23.00 -48.21
N GLY A 44 17.92 -22.27 -47.46
CA GLY A 44 18.36 -20.91 -47.81
C GLY A 44 17.56 -19.74 -47.20
N MET A 45 16.37 -19.97 -46.63
CA MET A 45 15.61 -18.92 -45.93
C MET A 45 16.05 -18.78 -44.48
N HIS A 46 16.55 -17.62 -44.03
CA HIS A 46 16.95 -17.41 -42.64
C HIS A 46 15.79 -17.63 -41.64
N ARG A 47 16.10 -18.13 -40.44
CA ARG A 47 15.10 -18.63 -39.46
C ARG A 47 14.14 -17.53 -39.02
N GLU A 48 14.67 -16.33 -38.82
CA GLU A 48 13.97 -15.11 -38.48
C GLU A 48 13.02 -14.65 -39.60
N VAL A 49 13.42 -14.81 -40.86
CA VAL A 49 12.58 -14.46 -42.02
C VAL A 49 11.43 -15.47 -42.18
N PHE A 50 11.71 -16.76 -41.99
CA PHE A 50 10.66 -17.79 -42.01
C PHE A 50 9.64 -17.61 -40.87
N ALA A 51 10.10 -17.18 -39.70
CA ALA A 51 9.22 -16.92 -38.57
C ALA A 51 8.22 -15.81 -38.90
N LEU A 52 8.67 -14.70 -39.51
CA LEU A 52 7.80 -13.59 -39.91
C LEU A 52 6.68 -14.04 -40.85
N LEU A 53 6.97 -14.85 -41.87
CA LEU A 53 5.98 -15.32 -42.85
C LEU A 53 4.89 -16.21 -42.25
N TYR A 54 5.15 -16.88 -41.12
CA TYR A 54 4.21 -17.80 -40.47
C TYR A 54 3.57 -17.24 -39.20
N THR A 55 4.17 -16.26 -38.54
CA THR A 55 3.57 -15.59 -37.38
C THR A 55 2.63 -14.45 -37.78
N ASP A 56 2.78 -13.91 -38.99
CA ASP A 56 2.13 -12.66 -39.41
C ASP A 56 0.80 -12.83 -40.14
N ASN A 57 -0.09 -13.70 -39.64
CA ASN A 57 -1.50 -13.60 -40.01
C ASN A 57 -2.41 -13.19 -38.84
N LYS A 58 -1.93 -13.15 -37.58
CA LYS A 58 -2.84 -12.91 -36.44
C LYS A 58 -2.32 -12.17 -35.20
N ASP A 59 -1.07 -11.77 -35.04
CA ASP A 59 -0.73 -10.95 -33.85
C ASP A 59 0.59 -10.17 -34.04
N ALA A 60 0.52 -8.84 -33.90
CA ALA A 60 1.69 -7.98 -33.85
C ALA A 60 2.43 -8.16 -32.49
N PRO A 61 3.77 -8.05 -32.46
CA PRO A 61 4.54 -8.20 -31.22
C PRO A 61 4.22 -7.09 -30.21
N PRO A 62 4.13 -7.39 -28.90
CA PRO A 62 3.80 -6.39 -27.89
C PRO A 62 4.95 -5.39 -27.71
N LEU A 63 4.60 -4.10 -27.67
CA LEU A 63 5.53 -2.96 -27.61
C LEU A 63 6.18 -2.74 -26.23
N PHE A 64 5.80 -3.50 -25.20
CA PHE A 64 6.34 -3.35 -23.85
C PHE A 64 6.76 -4.69 -23.22
N PRO A 65 7.93 -4.75 -22.57
CA PRO A 65 8.36 -5.94 -21.85
C PRO A 65 7.54 -6.11 -20.57
N THR A 66 6.59 -7.05 -20.58
CA THR A 66 5.84 -7.41 -19.36
C THR A 66 6.65 -8.44 -18.57
N ASN A 67 7.02 -8.12 -17.33
CA ASN A 67 7.80 -8.98 -16.42
C ASN A 67 6.97 -10.13 -15.83
N THR A 68 6.11 -10.74 -16.65
CA THR A 68 5.31 -11.91 -16.30
C THR A 68 5.63 -12.96 -17.34
N GLY A 69 6.52 -13.90 -17.01
CA GLY A 69 6.93 -15.00 -17.90
C GLY A 69 5.82 -15.98 -18.30
N GLN A 70 4.56 -15.62 -18.10
CA GLN A 70 3.37 -16.37 -18.50
C GLN A 70 2.38 -15.38 -19.09
N GLY A 71 2.30 -15.36 -20.43
CA GLY A 71 1.45 -14.44 -21.18
C GLY A 71 -0.04 -14.52 -20.79
N TYR A 72 -0.70 -13.39 -20.95
CA TYR A 72 -2.13 -13.11 -20.64
C TYR A 72 -3.16 -13.91 -21.48
N LYS A 73 -2.77 -14.96 -22.21
CA LYS A 73 -3.67 -15.79 -23.06
C LYS A 73 -3.69 -17.28 -22.68
N GLN A 74 -3.54 -17.64 -21.40
CA GLN A 74 -3.92 -19.00 -20.96
C GLN A 74 -5.45 -19.06 -20.83
N LEU A 75 -6.14 -19.40 -21.94
CA LEU A 75 -7.60 -19.50 -22.05
C LEU A 75 -8.24 -20.52 -21.08
N LYS A 76 -7.43 -21.32 -20.38
CA LYS A 76 -7.87 -22.18 -19.29
C LYS A 76 -6.87 -22.06 -18.16
N ALA A 77 -7.32 -21.63 -16.99
CA ALA A 77 -6.54 -21.73 -15.77
C ALA A 77 -6.07 -23.19 -15.64
N LYS A 78 -4.75 -23.41 -15.62
CA LYS A 78 -4.18 -24.72 -15.29
C LYS A 78 -4.39 -24.91 -13.78
N LEU A 79 -5.63 -25.21 -13.39
CA LEU A 79 -5.99 -25.65 -12.06
C LEU A 79 -5.48 -27.10 -11.94
N GLY A 80 -4.16 -27.26 -11.92
CA GLY A 80 -3.55 -28.51 -11.52
C GLY A 80 -4.08 -28.84 -10.13
N MET A 81 -4.25 -30.14 -9.84
CA MET A 81 -4.72 -30.71 -8.57
C MET A 81 -3.74 -30.46 -7.40
N ARG A 82 -2.98 -29.37 -7.45
CA ARG A 82 -2.00 -28.97 -6.46
C ARG A 82 -2.76 -28.60 -5.19
N ARG A 83 -2.41 -29.24 -4.07
CA ARG A 83 -3.00 -28.95 -2.77
C ARG A 83 -2.97 -27.44 -2.52
N VAL A 84 -4.15 -26.87 -2.23
CA VAL A 84 -4.28 -25.46 -1.87
C VAL A 84 -3.39 -25.20 -0.66
N ARG A 85 -2.60 -24.13 -0.72
CA ARG A 85 -1.72 -23.77 0.40
C ARG A 85 -2.61 -23.36 1.59
N PRO A 86 -2.47 -24.02 2.76
CA PRO A 86 -3.32 -23.73 3.91
C PRO A 86 -2.99 -22.36 4.49
N TRP A 87 -4.03 -21.59 4.77
CA TRP A 87 -3.97 -20.29 5.45
C TRP A 87 -4.40 -20.45 6.90
N ARG A 88 -3.74 -19.72 7.80
CA ARG A 88 -4.12 -19.64 9.21
C ARG A 88 -4.34 -18.18 9.60
N TRP A 89 -5.31 -17.95 10.46
CA TRP A 89 -5.55 -16.66 11.09
C TRP A 89 -4.57 -16.51 12.25
N VAL A 90 -3.66 -15.54 12.17
CA VAL A 90 -2.53 -15.45 13.11
C VAL A 90 -2.53 -14.06 13.75
N PRO A 91 -2.39 -13.97 15.09
CA PRO A 91 -2.17 -12.71 15.77
C PRO A 91 -0.80 -12.14 15.41
N PHE A 92 -0.74 -10.82 15.21
CA PHE A 92 0.51 -10.10 14.99
C PHE A 92 0.49 -8.76 15.72
N THR A 93 1.66 -8.35 16.18
CA THR A 93 1.87 -7.04 16.80
C THR A 93 2.57 -6.14 15.79
N ASN A 94 2.11 -4.91 15.66
CA ASN A 94 2.78 -3.92 14.81
C ASN A 94 3.82 -3.16 15.65
N PRO A 95 5.14 -3.38 15.44
CA PRO A 95 6.17 -2.70 16.23
C PRO A 95 6.20 -1.18 15.99
N ALA A 96 5.55 -0.69 14.94
CA ALA A 96 5.40 0.73 14.67
C ALA A 96 4.39 1.44 15.59
N ARG A 97 3.65 0.70 16.45
CA ARG A 97 2.71 1.26 17.41
C ARG A 97 3.24 1.12 18.83
N SER A 98 2.95 2.10 19.68
CA SER A 98 3.33 2.10 21.11
C SER A 98 2.28 1.51 22.05
N ASP A 99 1.07 1.22 21.56
CA ASP A 99 -0.08 0.78 22.36
C ASP A 99 -0.18 -0.73 22.58
N GLY A 100 0.74 -1.51 22.01
CA GLY A 100 0.76 -2.98 22.16
C GLY A 100 -0.43 -3.69 21.52
N ALA A 101 -1.18 -3.02 20.62
CA ALA A 101 -2.37 -3.60 19.99
C ALA A 101 -2.03 -4.85 19.17
N VAL A 102 -2.78 -5.93 19.42
CA VAL A 102 -2.66 -7.20 18.70
C VAL A 102 -3.74 -7.26 17.62
N PHE A 103 -3.29 -7.32 16.36
CA PHE A 103 -4.16 -7.48 15.20
C PHE A 103 -4.06 -8.90 14.68
N HIS A 104 -4.92 -9.25 13.72
CA HIS A 104 -4.88 -10.57 13.09
C HIS A 104 -4.82 -10.45 11.58
N HIS A 105 -4.11 -11.37 10.93
CA HIS A 105 -4.08 -11.46 9.47
C HIS A 105 -4.02 -12.91 9.00
N TRP A 106 -4.47 -13.14 7.77
CA TRP A 106 -4.30 -14.42 7.10
C TRP A 106 -2.85 -14.58 6.67
N LYS A 107 -2.19 -15.62 7.17
CA LYS A 107 -0.82 -15.97 6.82
C LYS A 107 -0.76 -17.39 6.27
N ARG A 108 0.12 -17.65 5.30
CA ARG A 108 0.34 -19.02 4.84
C ARG A 108 1.02 -19.81 5.94
N THR A 109 0.66 -21.08 6.10
CA THR A 109 1.24 -21.95 7.13
C THR A 109 2.75 -22.14 6.94
N THR A 110 3.24 -22.04 5.70
CA THR A 110 4.66 -22.12 5.33
C THR A 110 5.46 -20.85 5.60
N ASP A 111 4.80 -19.73 5.86
CA ASP A 111 5.50 -18.45 6.02
C ASP A 111 6.04 -18.35 7.46
N GLU A 112 7.35 -18.20 7.59
CA GLU A 112 8.05 -17.97 8.86
C GLU A 112 7.57 -16.71 9.56
N ALA A 113 7.62 -16.71 10.91
CA ALA A 113 7.38 -15.51 11.71
C ALA A 113 8.37 -14.41 11.30
N LYS A 114 7.85 -13.36 10.66
CA LYS A 114 8.58 -12.16 10.27
C LYS A 114 7.86 -10.99 10.88
N ASP A 115 8.62 -9.98 11.26
CA ASP A 115 8.06 -8.71 11.70
C ASP A 115 7.13 -8.14 10.64
N TYR A 116 6.12 -7.40 11.10
CA TYR A 116 5.10 -6.84 10.23
C TYR A 116 5.76 -6.01 9.12
N PRO A 117 5.69 -6.44 7.83
CA PRO A 117 6.52 -5.86 6.77
C PRO A 117 6.26 -4.37 6.53
N PHE A 118 5.08 -3.88 6.91
CA PHE A 118 4.70 -2.48 6.73
C PHE A 118 5.13 -1.58 7.89
N ALA A 119 5.64 -2.12 9.00
CA ALA A 119 6.11 -1.32 10.12
C ALA A 119 7.23 -0.36 9.72
N LYS A 120 8.10 -0.78 8.79
CA LYS A 120 9.20 0.04 8.23
C LYS A 120 8.73 1.30 7.50
N PHE A 121 7.45 1.37 7.11
CA PHE A 121 6.90 2.53 6.41
C PHE A 121 6.30 3.56 7.37
N ASN A 122 6.21 3.28 8.67
CA ASN A 122 5.82 4.28 9.66
C ASN A 122 6.97 5.27 9.89
N LYS A 123 7.12 6.22 8.98
CA LYS A 123 8.08 7.32 9.11
C LYS A 123 7.43 8.46 9.87
N GLN A 124 7.94 8.73 11.06
CA GLN A 124 7.50 9.83 11.91
C GLN A 124 8.27 11.11 11.52
N ILE A 125 7.56 12.23 11.40
CA ILE A 125 8.19 13.51 11.06
C ILE A 125 8.71 14.14 12.36
N PRO A 126 10.01 14.47 12.47
CA PRO A 126 10.54 15.12 13.65
C PRO A 126 10.05 16.56 13.73
N VAL A 127 9.11 16.82 14.63
CA VAL A 127 8.62 18.18 14.93
C VAL A 127 9.57 18.84 15.94
N PRO A 128 10.11 20.05 15.67
CA PRO A 128 10.95 20.75 16.61
C PRO A 128 10.24 20.97 17.95
N THR A 129 11.00 20.86 19.04
CA THR A 129 10.54 21.25 20.38
C THR A 129 11.35 22.46 20.80
N TYR A 130 10.67 23.45 21.37
CA TYR A 130 11.27 24.67 21.90
C TYR A 130 11.03 24.75 23.40
N THR A 131 11.92 25.45 24.09
CA THR A 131 11.86 25.76 25.52
C THR A 131 11.14 27.09 25.75
N ASP A 132 10.73 27.33 26.99
CA ASP A 132 10.10 28.58 27.42
C ASP A 132 10.97 29.81 27.12
N SER A 133 12.29 29.69 27.34
CA SER A 133 13.25 30.76 27.05
C SER A 133 13.36 31.06 25.56
N GLU A 134 13.43 30.03 24.71
CA GLU A 134 13.49 30.20 23.25
C GLU A 134 12.20 30.85 22.73
N TYR A 135 11.05 30.48 23.30
CA TYR A 135 9.77 31.08 22.92
C TYR A 135 9.74 32.58 23.20
N LEU A 136 10.12 32.98 24.42
CA LEU A 136 10.10 34.39 24.85
C LEU A 136 11.09 35.26 24.08
N GLN A 137 12.26 34.72 23.74
CA GLN A 137 13.32 35.48 23.08
C GLN A 137 13.11 35.62 21.58
N HIS A 138 12.64 34.57 20.91
CA HIS A 138 12.72 34.48 19.44
C HIS A 138 11.41 34.10 18.74
N LEU A 139 10.42 33.54 19.45
CA LEU A 139 9.19 33.02 18.83
C LEU A 139 7.94 33.85 19.16
N HIS A 140 8.09 34.98 19.86
CA HIS A 140 6.99 35.89 20.14
C HIS A 140 6.39 36.48 18.85
N ASN A 141 5.07 36.58 18.78
CA ASN A 141 4.37 37.20 17.67
C ASN A 141 3.06 37.81 18.20
N ASP A 142 2.78 39.06 17.87
CA ASP A 142 1.61 39.82 18.35
C ASP A 142 0.28 39.17 17.94
N SER A 143 0.30 38.42 16.84
CA SER A 143 -0.83 37.67 16.34
C SER A 143 -0.97 36.28 16.98
N TRP A 144 0.05 35.71 17.61
CA TRP A 144 0.00 34.33 18.09
C TRP A 144 0.29 34.24 19.58
N SER A 145 -0.66 33.69 20.33
CA SER A 145 -0.39 33.37 21.73
C SER A 145 0.51 32.13 21.84
N ARG A 146 1.19 32.01 22.99
CA ARG A 146 1.97 30.82 23.31
C ARG A 146 1.09 29.58 23.33
N GLN A 147 -0.08 29.67 23.95
CA GLN A 147 -1.03 28.55 24.05
C GLN A 147 -1.52 28.09 22.67
N GLU A 148 -1.78 29.03 21.75
CA GLU A 148 -2.12 28.70 20.36
C GLU A 148 -0.96 27.98 19.66
N THR A 149 0.26 28.46 19.85
CA THR A 149 1.46 27.88 19.24
C THR A 149 1.74 26.48 19.79
N ASP A 150 1.63 26.28 21.10
CA ASP A 150 1.80 24.98 21.76
C ASP A 150 0.74 23.99 21.27
N HIS A 151 -0.51 24.44 21.12
CA HIS A 151 -1.59 23.62 20.57
C HIS A 151 -1.34 23.21 19.12
N LEU A 152 -0.87 24.15 18.28
CA LEU A 152 -0.47 23.86 16.90
C LEU A 152 0.63 22.79 16.86
N PHE A 153 1.68 22.93 17.66
CA PHE A 153 2.80 21.98 17.69
C PHE A 153 2.37 20.60 18.22
N ASP A 154 1.47 20.54 19.18
CA ASP A 154 0.87 19.29 19.64
C ASP A 154 0.04 18.60 18.53
N LEU A 155 -0.79 19.36 17.80
CA LEU A 155 -1.51 18.83 16.63
C LEU A 155 -0.54 18.36 15.52
N CYS A 156 0.53 19.11 15.29
CA CYS A 156 1.59 18.75 14.33
C CYS A 156 2.24 17.41 14.65
N ARG A 157 2.51 17.11 15.93
CA ARG A 157 3.05 15.83 16.39
C ARG A 157 2.04 14.70 16.27
N ARG A 158 0.78 14.94 16.61
CA ARG A 158 -0.28 13.91 16.59
C ARG A 158 -0.72 13.52 15.18
N PHE A 159 -0.64 14.44 14.22
CA PHE A 159 -1.17 14.27 12.86
C PHE A 159 -0.12 14.32 11.76
N ASP A 160 1.17 14.14 12.08
CA ASP A 160 2.28 14.08 11.11
C ASP A 160 2.27 15.25 10.11
N LEU A 161 2.09 16.49 10.60
CA LEU A 161 2.02 17.72 9.79
C LEU A 161 0.95 17.73 8.67
N ARG A 162 -0.10 16.91 8.78
CA ARG A 162 -1.23 16.95 7.85
C ARG A 162 -2.10 18.17 8.16
N PHE A 163 -1.71 19.34 7.64
CA PHE A 163 -2.37 20.62 7.93
C PHE A 163 -3.88 20.66 7.68
N ILE A 164 -4.39 19.87 6.73
CA ILE A 164 -5.84 19.75 6.50
C ILE A 164 -6.54 19.12 7.71
N VAL A 165 -5.96 18.07 8.30
CA VAL A 165 -6.48 17.42 9.51
C VAL A 165 -6.28 18.33 10.73
N ILE A 166 -5.15 19.03 10.81
CA ILE A 166 -4.87 19.98 11.89
C ILE A 166 -5.91 21.11 11.90
N ARG A 167 -6.24 21.67 10.74
CA ARG A 167 -7.28 22.70 10.57
C ARG A 167 -8.66 22.19 10.98
N ASP A 168 -8.99 20.95 10.62
CA ASP A 168 -10.24 20.30 11.01
C ASP A 168 -10.35 20.14 12.53
N ARG A 169 -9.26 19.68 13.17
CA ARG A 169 -9.17 19.44 14.62
C ARG A 169 -8.78 20.67 15.46
N TRP A 170 -8.71 21.84 14.84
CA TRP A 170 -8.38 23.09 15.52
C TRP A 170 -9.47 23.47 16.51
N ASP A 171 -9.08 23.86 17.73
CA ASP A 171 -10.04 24.30 18.74
C ASP A 171 -10.51 25.74 18.47
N ARG A 172 -11.58 25.85 17.67
CA ARG A 172 -12.21 27.13 17.32
C ARG A 172 -13.01 27.77 18.46
N ALA A 173 -13.23 27.05 19.57
CA ALA A 173 -13.92 27.59 20.74
C ALA A 173 -12.94 28.34 21.64
N ARG A 174 -11.70 27.84 21.76
CA ARG A 174 -10.66 28.46 22.59
C ARG A 174 -9.79 29.47 21.84
N PHE A 175 -9.63 29.29 20.54
CA PHE A 175 -8.72 30.09 19.73
C PHE A 175 -9.41 30.69 18.52
N ARG A 176 -8.80 31.72 17.94
CA ARG A 176 -9.34 32.34 16.73
C ARG A 176 -9.31 31.37 15.55
N ASP A 177 -10.24 31.54 14.63
CA ASP A 177 -10.29 30.71 13.43
C ASP A 177 -9.13 31.07 12.49
N ARG A 178 -8.32 30.06 12.11
CA ARG A 178 -7.06 30.24 11.36
C ARG A 178 -7.05 29.51 10.04
N SER A 179 -6.72 30.18 8.95
CA SER A 179 -6.61 29.50 7.66
C SER A 179 -5.54 28.38 7.70
N VAL A 180 -5.57 27.47 6.72
CA VAL A 180 -4.54 26.43 6.59
C VAL A 180 -3.17 27.09 6.37
N GLU A 181 -3.17 28.21 5.66
CA GLU A 181 -2.01 29.02 5.33
C GLU A 181 -1.43 29.66 6.59
N ASP A 182 -2.26 30.24 7.47
CA ASP A 182 -1.81 30.85 8.74
C ASP A 182 -1.13 29.81 9.64
N LEU A 183 -1.68 28.58 9.71
CA LEU A 183 -1.13 27.49 10.50
C LEU A 183 0.22 27.03 9.94
N LYS A 184 0.36 26.99 8.61
CA LYS A 184 1.62 26.67 7.94
C LYS A 184 2.66 27.75 8.15
N GLU A 185 2.30 29.01 7.93
CA GLU A 185 3.17 30.17 8.11
C GLU A 185 3.77 30.15 9.51
N ARG A 186 2.91 30.08 10.54
CA ARG A 186 3.38 30.02 11.93
C ARG A 186 4.31 28.84 12.20
N TYR A 187 3.99 27.66 11.69
CA TYR A 187 4.83 26.47 11.88
C TYR A 187 6.20 26.62 11.22
N TYR A 188 6.24 27.06 9.97
CA TYR A 188 7.48 27.17 9.21
C TYR A 188 8.35 28.34 9.68
N ASP A 189 7.76 29.45 10.12
CA ASP A 189 8.49 30.57 10.73
C ASP A 189 9.24 30.10 11.97
N ILE A 190 8.57 29.38 12.87
CA ILE A 190 9.21 28.83 14.06
C ILE A 190 10.30 27.83 13.67
N CYS A 191 10.04 26.96 12.68
CA CYS A 191 11.06 26.02 12.21
C CYS A 191 12.28 26.75 11.63
N ALA A 192 12.09 27.83 10.87
CA ALA A 192 13.16 28.63 10.32
C ALA A 192 13.99 29.29 11.43
N THR A 193 13.33 29.95 12.39
CA THR A 193 14.00 30.57 13.54
C THR A 193 14.74 29.54 14.41
N MET A 194 14.15 28.37 14.66
CA MET A 194 14.84 27.31 15.41
C MET A 194 16.03 26.75 14.64
N ASN A 195 15.96 26.66 13.31
CA ASN A 195 17.08 26.24 12.48
C ASN A 195 18.20 27.27 12.47
N THR A 196 17.91 28.58 12.42
CA THR A 196 18.93 29.62 12.48
C THR A 196 19.62 29.66 13.85
N LEU A 197 18.87 29.50 14.95
CA LEU A 197 19.44 29.41 16.30
C LEU A 197 20.36 28.20 16.46
N LYS A 198 19.96 27.04 15.93
CA LYS A 198 20.80 25.82 15.95
C LYS A 198 22.05 25.95 15.09
N ALA A 199 21.94 26.61 13.94
CA ALA A 199 23.08 26.91 13.08
C ALA A 199 24.06 27.89 13.74
N GLY A 200 23.55 28.91 14.44
CA GLY A 200 24.37 29.86 15.22
C GLY A 200 25.09 29.20 16.39
N SER A 201 24.41 28.32 17.14
CA SER A 201 25.01 27.56 18.25
C SER A 201 26.09 26.57 17.79
N SER A 202 25.93 25.98 16.60
CA SER A 202 26.91 25.02 16.07
C SER A 202 28.25 25.68 15.68
N HIS A 203 28.24 26.99 15.37
CA HIS A 203 29.46 27.75 15.08
C HIS A 203 30.30 28.07 16.33
N ASP A 204 29.70 28.00 17.52
CA ASP A 204 30.36 28.32 18.80
C ASP A 204 31.01 27.09 19.47
N THR A 205 30.72 25.88 18.96
CA THR A 205 31.29 24.60 19.46
C THR A 205 32.58 24.15 18.75
N LYS A 206 33.41 25.09 18.30
CA LYS A 206 34.84 24.81 18.05
C LYS A 206 35.66 25.34 19.22
N ILE A 207 35.59 24.60 20.33
CA ILE A 207 36.52 24.78 21.44
C ILE A 207 37.82 24.04 21.07
N TYR A 208 38.91 24.81 21.07
CA TYR A 208 40.30 24.37 20.90
C TYR A 208 40.72 23.35 21.97
#